data_AF-A0A9D4YBT4-F1
#
_entry.id   AF-A0A9D4YBT4-F1
#
_cell.length_a   1.000
_cell.length_b   1.000
_cell.length_c   1.000
_cell.angle_alpha   90.00
_cell.angle_beta   90.00
_cell.angle_gamma   90.00
#
_symmetry.space_group_name_H-M   'P 1'
#
loop_
_entity.id
_entity.type
_entity.pdbx_description
1 polymer ?
#
loop_
_entity_poly.entity_id
_entity_poly.type
_entity_poly.pdbx_seq_one_letter_code
_entity_poly.pdbx_strand_id
1 'polypeptide(L)'
;HNFEKVTNFVQHHVSNFIGHHIQSSGTSGIGSVNASIKAPFVKTTSSVQPRDPVVKGKSSTLVTKEDLGRATWTFLHTLAAQYPDNPTRQQKKDVKELVQILSRMYPCSECANHFKEVLRSNPVQSGSHAEFSQWLCHVHNVVNRSIGKP
;
A
#
# COMPACT_ATOMS: atom_id res chain seq x y z
N HIS A 1 14.72 18.71 2.15
CA HIS A 1 13.74 19.06 1.09
C HIS A 1 13.03 17.87 0.43
N ASN A 2 13.60 16.65 0.36
CA ASN A 2 12.90 15.47 -0.20
C ASN A 2 12.15 14.60 0.82
N PHE A 3 12.55 14.64 2.10
CA PHE A 3 11.95 13.83 3.17
C PHE A 3 10.47 14.18 3.42
N GLU A 4 10.14 15.48 3.53
CA GLU A 4 8.76 15.92 3.76
C GLU A 4 7.81 15.55 2.61
N LYS A 5 8.29 15.50 1.36
CA LYS A 5 7.48 15.08 0.21
C LYS A 5 7.14 13.58 0.28
N VAL A 6 8.09 12.75 0.72
CA VAL A 6 7.88 11.32 0.92
C VAL A 6 6.97 11.08 2.12
N THR A 7 7.15 11.81 3.22
CA THR A 7 6.24 11.76 4.38
C THR A 7 4.82 12.18 4.01
N ASN A 8 4.65 13.26 3.23
CA ASN A 8 3.33 13.71 2.76
C ASN A 8 2.68 12.74 1.78
N PHE A 9 3.46 12.08 0.91
CA PHE A 9 2.95 11.02 0.03
C PHE A 9 2.47 9.80 0.83
N VAL A 10 3.25 9.38 1.83
CA VAL A 10 2.87 8.27 2.71
C VAL A 10 1.64 8.63 3.55
N GLN A 11 1.56 9.83 4.13
CA GLN A 11 0.37 10.28 4.88
C GLN A 11 -0.89 10.29 4.00
N HIS A 12 -0.81 10.85 2.79
CA HIS A 12 -1.95 10.96 1.89
C HIS A 12 -2.48 9.58 1.40
N HIS A 13 -1.61 8.57 1.31
CA HIS A 13 -2.01 7.22 0.89
C HIS A 13 -2.34 6.28 2.06
N VAL A 14 -1.76 6.49 3.25
CA VAL A 14 -2.00 5.66 4.44
C VAL A 14 -3.29 6.05 5.16
N SER A 15 -3.70 7.32 5.15
CA SER A 15 -4.97 7.76 5.78
C SER A 15 -6.20 7.04 5.22
N ASN A 16 -6.15 6.55 3.97
CA ASN A 16 -7.24 5.77 3.38
C ASN A 16 -7.21 4.28 3.75
N PHE A 17 -6.14 3.78 4.36
CA PHE A 17 -5.97 2.37 4.73
C PHE A 17 -6.25 2.11 6.21
N ILE A 18 -6.16 3.13 7.07
CA ILE A 18 -6.44 3.06 8.52
C ILE A 18 -7.88 3.54 8.83
N GLY A 19 -8.77 3.54 7.82
CA GLY A 19 -10.19 3.79 7.99
C GLY A 19 -10.89 2.55 8.58
N HIS A 20 -11.12 2.59 9.89
CA HIS A 20 -11.83 1.65 10.76
C HIS A 20 -10.95 0.78 11.67
N HIS A 21 -11.09 1.06 12.97
CA HIS A 21 -10.79 0.22 14.13
C HIS A 21 -9.50 0.49 14.92
N ILE A 22 -9.38 1.69 15.51
CA ILE A 22 -8.86 1.86 16.89
C ILE A 22 -9.69 2.96 17.57
N GLN A 23 -10.70 2.59 18.36
CA GLN A 23 -11.18 3.41 19.47
C GLN A 23 -10.84 2.68 20.77
N SER A 24 -9.91 3.25 21.52
CA SER A 24 -9.60 2.87 22.90
C SER A 24 -10.67 3.45 23.84
N SER A 25 -11.12 2.61 24.75
CA SER A 25 -12.17 2.77 25.76
C SER A 25 -11.92 3.83 26.84
N GLY A 26 -13.00 4.47 27.31
CA GLY A 26 -13.12 5.22 28.56
C GLY A 26 -14.57 5.19 29.06
N THR A 27 -14.78 4.89 30.34
CA THR A 27 -16.01 4.40 30.99
C THR A 27 -17.00 5.48 31.47
N SER A 28 -18.26 5.04 31.66
CA SER A 28 -19.28 5.49 32.64
C SER A 28 -20.33 6.52 32.20
N GLY A 29 -21.62 6.17 32.38
CA GLY A 29 -22.69 7.16 32.61
C GLY A 29 -24.03 6.89 31.92
N ILE A 30 -25.04 6.62 32.73
CA ILE A 30 -26.47 6.42 32.44
C ILE A 30 -27.11 7.62 31.69
N GLY A 31 -28.08 7.37 30.79
CA GLY A 31 -28.96 8.42 30.29
C GLY A 31 -29.87 8.01 29.13
N SER A 32 -31.11 7.60 29.46
CA SER A 32 -32.22 7.36 28.55
C SER A 32 -32.73 8.66 27.92
N VAL A 33 -32.90 8.71 26.60
CA VAL A 33 -33.98 9.50 25.95
C VAL A 33 -34.43 8.84 24.65
N ASN A 34 -35.70 8.45 24.62
CA ASN A 34 -36.46 8.12 23.42
C ASN A 34 -36.69 9.38 22.58
N ALA A 35 -36.50 9.30 21.26
CA ALA A 35 -37.19 10.19 20.33
C ALA A 35 -37.38 9.50 18.97
N SER A 36 -38.63 9.12 18.74
CA SER A 36 -39.20 8.64 17.49
C SER A 36 -39.05 9.66 16.37
N ILE A 37 -38.49 9.27 15.22
CA ILE A 37 -38.65 10.01 13.96
C ILE A 37 -39.14 9.05 12.87
N LYS A 38 -40.33 9.42 12.38
CA LYS A 38 -41.19 8.72 11.43
C LYS A 38 -40.51 8.53 10.07
N ALA A 39 -40.68 7.33 9.50
CA ALA A 39 -40.49 7.09 8.07
C ALA A 39 -41.69 7.63 7.27
N PRO A 40 -41.49 8.26 6.10
CA PRO A 40 -42.51 8.33 5.08
C PRO A 40 -42.29 7.22 4.05
N PHE A 41 -43.23 6.30 4.06
CA PHE A 41 -43.52 5.37 2.98
C PHE A 41 -44.09 6.14 1.79
N VAL A 42 -43.44 6.05 0.63
CA VAL A 42 -44.06 6.41 -0.65
C VAL A 42 -44.04 5.18 -1.55
N LYS A 43 -45.22 4.56 -1.67
CA LYS A 43 -45.56 3.69 -2.79
C LYS A 43 -45.87 4.59 -3.98
N THR A 44 -45.22 4.38 -5.11
CA THR A 44 -45.81 4.65 -6.41
C THR A 44 -45.30 3.63 -7.41
N THR A 45 -46.21 2.76 -7.82
CA THR A 45 -46.09 1.84 -8.94
C THR A 45 -46.41 2.57 -10.24
N SER A 46 -45.54 2.51 -11.25
CA SER A 46 -45.96 2.40 -12.65
C SER A 46 -44.84 1.91 -13.57
N SER A 47 -45.09 0.70 -14.08
CA SER A 47 -44.63 0.04 -15.29
C SER A 47 -43.98 0.90 -16.40
N VAL A 48 -42.74 0.56 -16.80
CA VAL A 48 -42.25 0.69 -18.18
C VAL A 48 -41.40 -0.55 -18.54
N GLN A 49 -41.63 -1.05 -19.75
CA GLN A 49 -41.17 -2.31 -20.36
C GLN A 49 -39.65 -2.38 -20.65
N PRO A 50 -39.09 -3.58 -20.96
CA PRO A 50 -37.67 -3.88 -20.86
C PRO A 50 -36.95 -3.82 -22.21
N ARG A 51 -35.86 -3.06 -22.30
CA ARG A 51 -34.76 -3.30 -23.25
C ARG A 51 -33.54 -2.53 -22.75
N ASP A 52 -32.54 -3.23 -22.23
CA ASP A 52 -31.15 -2.79 -22.34
C ASP A 52 -30.18 -3.99 -22.21
N PRO A 53 -29.04 -3.94 -22.92
CA PRO A 53 -28.28 -5.11 -23.32
C PRO A 53 -27.40 -5.65 -22.19
N VAL A 54 -27.14 -6.96 -22.29
CA VAL A 54 -26.13 -7.72 -21.55
C VAL A 54 -24.87 -6.88 -21.32
N VAL A 55 -24.64 -6.48 -20.08
CA VAL A 55 -23.35 -5.93 -19.62
C VAL A 55 -22.34 -7.06 -19.71
N LYS A 56 -21.68 -7.12 -20.87
CA LYS A 56 -20.58 -8.03 -21.18
C LYS A 56 -19.45 -7.77 -20.18
N GLY A 57 -19.01 -8.83 -19.52
CA GLY A 57 -18.12 -8.80 -18.36
C GLY A 57 -16.89 -7.90 -18.56
N LYS A 58 -16.57 -7.15 -17.49
CA LYS A 58 -15.33 -6.40 -17.37
C LYS A 58 -14.16 -7.36 -17.55
N SER A 59 -13.53 -7.30 -18.73
CA SER A 59 -12.21 -7.87 -18.97
C SER A 59 -11.26 -7.31 -17.91
N SER A 60 -10.69 -8.19 -17.09
CA SER A 60 -9.61 -7.85 -16.16
C SER A 60 -8.42 -7.34 -16.98
N THR A 61 -8.31 -6.02 -17.11
CA THR A 61 -7.20 -5.37 -17.82
C THR A 61 -5.90 -5.80 -17.16
N LEU A 62 -4.99 -6.38 -17.95
CA LEU A 62 -3.67 -6.79 -17.48
C LEU A 62 -2.93 -5.55 -16.95
N VAL A 63 -2.40 -5.65 -15.74
CA VAL A 63 -1.62 -4.57 -15.10
C VAL A 63 -0.30 -4.39 -15.87
N THR A 64 0.05 -3.15 -16.21
CA THR A 64 1.32 -2.86 -16.91
C THR A 64 2.53 -3.07 -15.98
N LYS A 65 3.71 -3.28 -16.57
CA LYS A 65 4.98 -3.36 -15.83
C LYS A 65 5.20 -2.12 -14.96
N GLU A 66 4.88 -0.95 -15.49
CA GLU A 66 5.04 0.34 -14.83
C GLU A 66 4.07 0.52 -13.67
N ASP A 67 2.80 0.11 -13.84
CA ASP A 67 1.80 0.12 -12.77
C ASP A 67 2.20 -0.81 -11.63
N LEU A 68 2.61 -2.03 -11.96
CA LEU A 68 3.09 -3.00 -10.98
C LEU A 68 4.33 -2.49 -10.23
N GLY A 69 5.27 -1.89 -10.97
CA GLY A 69 6.47 -1.25 -10.42
C GLY A 69 6.12 -0.16 -9.40
N ARG A 70 5.26 0.78 -9.79
CA ARG A 70 4.77 1.85 -8.90
C ARG A 70 4.11 1.28 -7.65
N ALA A 71 3.19 0.34 -7.80
CA ALA A 71 2.48 -0.28 -6.68
C ALA A 71 3.45 -0.98 -5.69
N THR A 72 4.46 -1.66 -6.23
CA THR A 72 5.47 -2.35 -5.42
C THR A 72 6.33 -1.37 -4.64
N TRP A 73 6.80 -0.30 -5.30
CA TRP A 73 7.57 0.74 -4.62
C TRP A 73 6.76 1.45 -3.55
N THR A 74 5.49 1.76 -3.82
CA THR A 74 4.57 2.32 -2.82
C THR A 74 4.48 1.40 -1.61
N PHE A 75 4.21 0.10 -1.81
CA PHE A 75 4.16 -0.88 -0.73
C PHE A 75 5.45 -0.91 0.10
N LEU A 76 6.61 -0.98 -0.56
CA LEU A 76 7.90 -1.04 0.14
C LEU A 76 8.20 0.24 0.93
N HIS A 77 7.93 1.42 0.36
CA HIS A 77 8.17 2.69 1.04
C HIS A 77 7.21 2.89 2.21
N THR A 78 5.95 2.47 2.08
CA THR A 78 5.01 2.44 3.21
C THR A 78 5.48 1.48 4.30
N LEU A 79 5.95 0.27 3.94
CA LEU A 79 6.53 -0.66 4.92
C LEU A 79 7.73 -0.06 5.64
N ALA A 80 8.64 0.59 4.91
CA ALA A 80 9.81 1.23 5.49
C ALA A 80 9.44 2.37 6.44
N ALA A 81 8.47 3.20 6.09
CA ALA A 81 7.97 4.29 6.92
C ALA A 81 7.30 3.83 8.22
N GLN A 82 6.88 2.56 8.31
CA GLN A 82 6.29 1.96 9.51
C GLN A 82 7.27 1.01 10.22
N TYR A 83 8.49 0.86 9.70
CA TYR A 83 9.49 -0.01 10.29
C TYR A 83 9.97 0.57 11.62
N PRO A 84 10.13 -0.22 12.70
CA PRO A 84 10.50 0.32 14.01
C PRO A 84 11.93 0.87 14.05
N ASP A 85 12.18 1.88 14.90
CA ASP A 85 13.54 2.33 15.22
C ASP A 85 14.39 1.21 15.86
N ASN A 86 13.76 0.37 16.68
CA ASN A 86 14.36 -0.79 17.34
C ASN A 86 13.65 -2.09 16.93
N PRO A 87 13.89 -2.63 15.74
CA PRO A 87 13.18 -3.79 15.23
C PRO A 87 13.68 -5.09 15.89
N THR A 88 12.74 -6.00 16.14
CA THR A 88 13.04 -7.34 16.65
C THR A 88 13.88 -8.16 15.67
N ARG A 89 14.57 -9.18 16.16
CA ARG A 89 15.34 -10.11 15.30
C ARG A 89 14.48 -10.73 14.20
N GLN A 90 13.21 -11.02 14.49
CA GLN A 90 12.27 -11.57 13.52
C GLN A 90 11.91 -10.53 12.44
N GLN A 91 11.54 -9.30 12.81
CA GLN A 91 11.29 -8.23 11.85
C GLN A 91 12.49 -7.94 10.95
N LYS A 92 13.72 -7.98 11.50
CA LYS A 92 14.96 -7.84 10.70
C LYS A 92 15.10 -8.94 9.66
N LYS A 93 14.74 -10.18 10.02
CA LYS A 93 14.76 -11.34 9.13
C LYS A 93 13.66 -11.24 8.07
N ASP A 94 12.45 -10.87 8.46
CA ASP A 94 11.28 -10.83 7.58
C ASP A 94 11.45 -9.81 6.45
N VAL A 95 11.93 -8.60 6.74
CA VAL A 95 12.14 -7.60 5.67
C VAL A 95 13.26 -8.02 4.71
N LYS A 96 14.30 -8.70 5.21
CA LYS A 96 15.35 -9.26 4.36
C LYS A 96 14.77 -10.36 3.46
N GLU A 97 14.01 -11.28 4.02
CA GLU A 97 13.40 -12.38 3.27
C GLU A 97 12.38 -11.87 2.25
N LEU A 98 11.53 -10.90 2.62
CA LEU A 98 10.58 -10.26 1.71
C LEU A 98 11.28 -9.71 0.46
N VAL A 99 12.36 -8.94 0.64
CA VAL A 99 13.14 -8.37 -0.47
C VAL A 99 13.78 -9.47 -1.32
N GLN A 100 14.31 -10.53 -0.70
CA GLN A 100 14.87 -11.67 -1.42
C GLN A 100 13.80 -12.44 -2.20
N ILE A 101 12.60 -12.62 -1.65
CA ILE A 101 11.46 -13.23 -2.34
C ILE A 101 11.05 -12.36 -3.53
N LEU A 102 10.97 -11.05 -3.38
CA LEU A 102 10.67 -10.14 -4.49
C LEU A 102 11.68 -10.33 -5.62
N SER A 103 12.99 -10.44 -5.34
CA SER A 103 13.99 -10.68 -6.40
C SER A 103 13.84 -12.00 -7.17
N ARG A 104 13.05 -12.96 -6.66
CA ARG A 104 12.84 -14.29 -7.28
C ARG A 104 11.45 -14.46 -7.88
N MET A 105 10.44 -13.83 -7.28
CA MET A 105 9.03 -14.07 -7.58
C MET A 105 8.36 -12.88 -8.26
N TYR A 106 9.08 -11.79 -8.51
CA TYR A 106 8.48 -10.62 -9.16
C TYR A 106 7.95 -10.97 -10.56
N PRO A 107 6.69 -10.66 -10.91
CA PRO A 107 6.06 -11.09 -12.17
C PRO A 107 6.76 -10.63 -13.46
N CYS A 108 7.58 -9.58 -13.39
CA CYS A 108 8.46 -9.16 -14.48
C CYS A 108 9.83 -9.84 -14.32
N SER A 109 10.13 -10.84 -15.15
CA SER A 109 11.35 -11.65 -15.05
C SER A 109 12.65 -10.86 -15.23
N GLU A 110 12.70 -9.98 -16.23
CA GLU A 110 13.83 -9.06 -16.45
C GLU A 110 14.03 -8.10 -15.27
N CYS A 111 12.93 -7.62 -14.67
CA CYS A 111 12.98 -6.76 -13.50
C CYS A 111 13.51 -7.53 -12.28
N ALA A 112 13.07 -8.78 -12.08
CA ALA A 112 13.51 -9.64 -10.99
C ALA A 112 15.01 -9.93 -11.10
N ASN A 113 15.48 -10.31 -12.29
CA ASN A 113 16.89 -10.58 -12.56
C ASN A 113 17.77 -9.34 -12.34
N HIS A 114 17.33 -8.18 -12.83
CA HIS A 114 18.03 -6.93 -12.59
C HIS A 114 18.06 -6.57 -11.09
N PHE A 115 16.92 -6.69 -10.41
CA PHE A 115 16.84 -6.40 -8.97
C PHE A 115 17.73 -7.34 -8.14
N LYS A 116 17.80 -8.62 -8.51
CA LYS A 116 18.71 -9.59 -7.91
C LYS A 116 20.17 -9.15 -8.00
N GLU A 117 20.59 -8.59 -9.13
CA GLU A 117 21.95 -8.04 -9.29
C GLU A 117 22.17 -6.80 -8.43
N VAL A 118 21.21 -5.87 -8.43
CA VAL A 118 21.24 -4.68 -7.56
C VAL A 118 21.42 -5.09 -6.09
N LEU A 119 20.75 -6.14 -5.63
CA LEU A 119 20.86 -6.65 -4.26
C LEU A 119 22.22 -7.26 -3.93
N ARG A 120 22.97 -7.78 -4.91
CA ARG A 120 24.33 -8.31 -4.65
C ARG A 120 25.28 -7.20 -4.23
N SER A 121 25.15 -6.04 -4.86
CA SER A 121 25.97 -4.85 -4.59
C SER A 121 25.41 -3.99 -3.44
N ASN A 122 24.13 -4.13 -3.11
CA ASN A 122 23.43 -3.29 -2.13
C ASN A 122 22.66 -4.17 -1.12
N PRO A 123 23.35 -4.87 -0.20
CA PRO A 123 22.70 -5.75 0.75
C PRO A 123 21.72 -4.99 1.66
N VAL A 124 20.58 -5.61 1.97
CA VAL A 124 19.49 -5.02 2.76
C VAL A 124 19.99 -4.60 4.15
N GLN A 125 19.87 -3.30 4.45
CA GLN A 125 20.09 -2.75 5.78
C GLN A 125 18.77 -2.72 6.53
N SER A 126 18.67 -3.38 7.67
CA SER A 126 17.44 -3.47 8.46
C SER A 126 17.67 -3.26 9.96
N GLY A 127 18.76 -2.61 10.36
CA GLY A 127 19.08 -2.40 11.77
C GLY A 127 18.09 -1.48 12.48
N SER A 128 17.51 -0.52 11.76
CA SER A 128 16.54 0.47 12.25
C SER A 128 15.64 0.99 11.13
N HIS A 129 14.60 1.76 11.50
CA HIS A 129 13.78 2.58 10.60
C HIS A 129 14.63 3.42 9.63
N ALA A 130 15.61 4.15 10.17
CA ALA A 130 16.45 5.06 9.39
C ALA A 130 17.32 4.30 8.38
N GLU A 131 17.97 3.22 8.82
CA GLU A 131 18.79 2.39 7.93
C GLU A 131 17.97 1.78 6.80
N PHE A 132 16.81 1.20 7.11
CA PHE A 132 15.99 0.53 6.11
C PHE A 132 15.39 1.53 5.11
N SER A 133 14.90 2.68 5.59
CA SER A 133 14.35 3.73 4.74
C SER A 133 15.41 4.34 3.80
N GLN A 134 16.62 4.58 4.31
CA GLN A 134 17.72 5.11 3.49
C GLN A 134 18.19 4.09 2.46
N TRP A 135 18.35 2.83 2.86
CA TRP A 135 18.70 1.75 1.95
C TRP A 135 17.65 1.60 0.83
N LEU A 136 16.36 1.62 1.17
CA LEU A 136 15.29 1.47 0.19
C LEU A 136 15.26 2.64 -0.81
N CYS A 137 15.42 3.88 -0.33
CA CYS A 137 15.56 5.06 -1.19
C CYS A 137 16.76 4.94 -2.13
N HIS A 138 17.92 4.53 -1.60
CA HIS A 138 19.13 4.36 -2.40
C HIS A 138 18.94 3.33 -3.52
N VAL A 139 18.39 2.15 -3.19
CA VAL A 139 18.14 1.08 -4.15
C VAL A 139 17.09 1.48 -5.19
N HIS A 140 16.02 2.20 -4.79
CA HIS A 140 15.05 2.76 -5.74
C HIS A 140 15.74 3.70 -6.74
N ASN A 141 16.66 4.56 -6.28
CA ASN A 141 17.41 5.47 -7.15
C ASN A 141 18.41 4.73 -8.05
N VAL A 142 19.01 3.63 -7.60
CA VAL A 142 19.83 2.74 -8.47
C VAL A 142 18.98 2.23 -9.63
N VAL A 143 17.77 1.75 -9.34
CA VAL A 143 16.84 1.28 -10.37
C VAL A 143 16.42 2.44 -11.28
N ASN A 144 16.07 3.61 -10.76
CA ASN A 144 15.71 4.77 -11.58
C ASN A 144 16.81 5.12 -12.58
N ARG A 145 18.07 5.21 -12.12
CA ARG A 145 19.21 5.47 -13.01
C ARG A 145 19.36 4.42 -14.11
N SER A 146 19.14 3.14 -13.80
CA SER A 146 19.22 2.06 -14.81
C SER A 146 18.19 2.17 -15.94
N ILE A 147 17.07 2.88 -15.70
CA ILE A 147 15.99 3.09 -16.67
C ILE A 147 15.88 4.56 -17.12
N GLY A 148 16.92 5.37 -16.93
CA GLY A 148 16.97 6.76 -17.38
C GLY A 148 16.02 7.71 -16.65
N LYS A 149 15.64 7.38 -15.41
CA LYS A 149 14.80 8.22 -14.55
C LYS A 149 15.62 8.94 -13.47
N PRO A 150 15.17 10.12 -13.01
CA PRO A 150 15.82 10.86 -11.93
C PRO A 150 15.79 10.12 -10.58
#